data_AF-A0A1T4QUS9-F1
#
_entry.id   AF-A0A1T4QUS9-F1
#
_cell.length_a   1.000
_cell.length_b   1.000
_cell.length_c   1.000
_cell.angle_alpha   90.00
_cell.angle_beta   90.00
_cell.angle_gamma   90.00
#
_symmetry.space_group_name_H-M   'P 1'
#
loop_
_entity.id
_entity.type
_entity.pdbx_description
1 polymer ?
#
loop_
_entity_poly.entity_id
_entity_poly.type
_entity_poly.pdbx_seq_one_letter_code
_entity_poly.pdbx_strand_id
1 'polypeptide(L)'
;MNIFALFALSFLPLVVVFFLFVILVPGQKKVRYGILACILGLFAVVPTSLVQHFILNLPIFTASTVVNLLVTAIIFNGLIEESVKMFFLSFLPFKKLNLSFYFCCALLAGMTLGSFESIIYVVKKISGAAEPLGTQAVLNLLVARAFTSVLIHTFCAGLSGLYLWMFKKKQTHVLPFVWAVLLHGVYNFFAGFSNNFYWFAVIAILFAILECRIWYKYNNLSDTGVDIKRY
;
A
#
# COMPACT_ATOMS: atom_id res chain seq x y z
N MET A 1 12.15 7.77 25.48
CA MET A 1 11.18 6.99 24.69
C MET A 1 11.92 5.87 23.98
N ASN A 2 11.45 4.63 24.04
CA ASN A 2 12.15 3.49 23.43
C ASN A 2 11.84 3.41 21.92
N ILE A 3 12.78 3.86 21.08
CA ILE A 3 12.64 3.87 19.61
C ILE A 3 12.42 2.46 19.06
N PHE A 4 12.98 1.42 19.70
CA PHE A 4 12.79 0.03 19.30
C PHE A 4 11.33 -0.42 19.45
N ALA A 5 10.62 0.08 20.47
CA ALA A 5 9.20 -0.21 20.65
C ALA A 5 8.34 0.42 19.53
N LEU A 6 8.71 1.60 19.04
CA LEU A 6 8.02 2.25 17.92
C LEU A 6 8.20 1.47 16.61
N PHE A 7 9.40 0.96 16.38
CA PHE A 7 9.68 0.12 15.22
C PHE A 7 8.89 -1.19 15.31
N ALA A 8 8.91 -1.85 16.46
CA ALA A 8 8.17 -3.07 16.68
C ALA A 8 6.66 -2.91 16.43
N LEU A 9 6.06 -1.79 16.87
CA LEU A 9 4.63 -1.56 16.67
C LEU A 9 4.25 -1.40 15.19
N SER A 10 5.14 -0.82 14.37
CA SER A 10 4.92 -0.64 12.93
C SER A 10 4.90 -1.97 12.16
N PHE A 11 5.53 -3.01 12.69
CA PHE A 11 5.56 -4.37 12.13
C PHE A 11 4.53 -5.32 12.75
N LEU A 12 3.89 -4.95 13.86
CA LEU A 12 2.91 -5.80 14.51
C LEU A 12 1.78 -6.25 13.56
N PRO A 13 1.17 -5.37 12.73
CA PRO A 13 0.18 -5.79 11.75
C PRO A 13 0.73 -6.83 10.75
N LEU A 14 1.95 -6.62 10.25
CA LEU A 14 2.60 -7.54 9.31
C LEU A 14 2.78 -8.92 9.91
N VAL A 15 3.29 -9.00 11.14
CA VAL A 15 3.52 -10.27 11.84
C VAL A 15 2.20 -11.01 12.06
N VAL A 16 1.18 -10.31 12.57
CA VAL A 16 -0.15 -10.91 12.82
C VAL A 16 -0.76 -11.43 11.52
N VAL A 17 -0.78 -10.62 10.47
CA VAL A 17 -1.38 -11.00 9.18
C VAL A 17 -0.59 -12.10 8.49
N PHE A 18 0.74 -12.15 8.65
CA PHE A 18 1.56 -13.26 8.15
C PHE A 18 1.15 -14.59 8.80
N PHE A 19 0.98 -14.63 10.12
CA PHE A 19 0.52 -15.84 10.81
C PHE A 19 -0.90 -16.22 10.40
N LEU A 20 -1.82 -15.25 10.33
CA LEU A 20 -3.19 -15.49 9.84
C LEU A 20 -3.18 -16.05 8.42
N PHE A 21 -2.32 -15.54 7.53
CA PHE A 21 -2.14 -16.06 6.18
C PHE A 21 -1.69 -17.53 6.18
N VAL A 22 -0.69 -17.89 7.00
CA VAL A 22 -0.20 -19.27 7.09
C VAL A 22 -1.28 -20.23 7.61
N ILE A 23 -2.08 -19.80 8.58
CA ILE A 23 -3.14 -20.61 9.20
C ILE A 23 -4.35 -20.74 8.27
N LEU A 24 -4.88 -19.62 7.78
CA LEU A 24 -6.21 -19.55 7.17
C LEU A 24 -6.22 -19.81 5.66
N VAL A 25 -5.14 -19.51 4.93
CA VAL A 25 -5.15 -19.58 3.46
C VAL A 25 -4.75 -20.97 2.99
N PRO A 26 -5.59 -21.70 2.23
CA PRO A 26 -5.23 -23.04 1.74
C PRO A 26 -4.12 -22.95 0.67
N GLY A 27 -3.15 -23.88 0.74
CA GLY A 27 -2.05 -23.93 -0.23
C GLY A 27 -0.79 -24.60 0.31
N GLN A 28 0.11 -24.99 -0.59
CA GLN A 28 1.42 -25.56 -0.27
C GLN A 28 2.49 -24.46 -0.27
N LYS A 29 3.56 -24.63 0.52
CA LYS A 29 4.69 -23.69 0.57
C LYS A 29 4.31 -22.25 0.99
N LYS A 30 3.28 -22.12 1.85
CA LYS A 30 2.75 -20.83 2.35
C LYS A 30 3.85 -19.94 2.92
N VAL A 31 4.64 -20.46 3.85
CA VAL A 31 5.74 -19.72 4.49
C VAL A 31 6.74 -19.20 3.46
N ARG A 32 7.14 -20.03 2.48
CA ARG A 32 8.09 -19.63 1.43
C ARG A 32 7.54 -18.48 0.58
N TYR A 33 6.30 -18.55 0.14
CA TYR A 33 5.71 -17.51 -0.70
C TYR A 33 5.29 -16.26 0.08
N GLY A 34 4.93 -16.41 1.35
CA GLY A 34 4.76 -15.29 2.28
C GLY A 34 6.07 -14.54 2.50
N ILE A 35 7.17 -15.24 2.78
CA ILE A 35 8.50 -14.63 2.93
C ILE A 35 8.92 -13.95 1.62
N LEU A 36 8.71 -14.60 0.48
CA LEU A 36 8.99 -14.00 -0.82
C LEU A 36 8.19 -12.69 -1.02
N ALA A 37 6.91 -12.68 -0.65
CA ALA A 37 6.09 -11.46 -0.72
C ALA A 37 6.66 -10.34 0.17
N CYS A 38 7.07 -10.65 1.40
CA CYS A 38 7.71 -9.66 2.27
C CYS A 38 9.03 -9.15 1.69
N ILE A 39 9.87 -10.04 1.13
CA ILE A 39 11.12 -9.66 0.47
C ILE A 39 10.87 -8.74 -0.73
N LEU A 40 9.87 -9.05 -1.56
CA LEU A 40 9.50 -8.20 -2.70
C LEU A 40 8.94 -6.85 -2.25
N GLY A 41 8.14 -6.82 -1.18
CA GLY A 41 7.66 -5.59 -0.56
C GLY A 41 8.81 -4.72 -0.04
N LEU A 42 9.79 -5.33 0.65
CA LEU A 42 11.01 -4.66 1.11
C LEU A 42 11.84 -4.13 -0.07
N PHE A 43 12.03 -4.91 -1.13
CA PHE A 43 12.77 -4.45 -2.30
C PHE A 43 12.09 -3.30 -3.03
N ALA A 44 10.77 -3.17 -2.94
CA ALA A 44 10.06 -2.02 -3.49
C ALA A 44 10.29 -0.72 -2.69
N VAL A 45 10.64 -0.80 -1.39
CA VAL A 45 10.85 0.38 -0.53
C VAL A 45 11.97 1.28 -1.06
N VAL A 46 13.13 0.70 -1.39
CA VAL A 46 14.33 1.45 -1.81
C VAL A 46 14.08 2.25 -3.10
N PRO A 47 13.66 1.64 -4.22
CA PRO A 47 13.40 2.37 -5.46
C PRO A 47 12.28 3.40 -5.30
N THR A 48 11.21 3.08 -4.56
CA THR A 48 10.17 4.07 -4.25
C THR A 48 10.76 5.28 -3.52
N SER A 49 11.56 5.05 -2.49
CA SER A 49 12.16 6.12 -1.69
C SER A 49 13.14 6.96 -2.49
N LEU A 50 13.94 6.34 -3.36
CA LEU A 50 14.88 7.04 -4.26
C LEU A 50 14.12 7.91 -5.26
N VAL A 51 13.10 7.35 -5.92
CA VAL A 51 12.32 8.07 -6.92
C VAL A 51 11.58 9.24 -6.28
N GLN A 52 10.99 9.05 -5.10
CA GLN A 52 10.41 10.16 -4.31
C GLN A 52 11.47 11.22 -3.98
N HIS A 53 12.67 10.83 -3.54
CA HIS A 53 13.73 11.78 -3.19
C HIS A 53 14.19 12.63 -4.38
N PHE A 54 14.39 12.03 -5.55
CA PHE A 54 14.88 12.78 -6.73
C PHE A 54 13.80 13.64 -7.37
N ILE A 55 12.56 13.13 -7.49
CA ILE A 55 11.55 13.83 -8.30
C ILE A 55 10.78 14.91 -7.50
N LEU A 56 10.60 14.74 -6.18
CA LEU A 56 9.96 15.78 -5.35
C LEU A 56 10.75 17.10 -5.29
N ASN A 57 12.00 17.12 -5.77
CA ASN A 57 12.82 18.32 -5.88
C ASN A 57 12.63 19.08 -7.21
N LEU A 58 11.77 18.61 -8.13
CA LEU A 58 11.54 19.30 -9.40
C LEU A 58 10.64 20.55 -9.24
N PRO A 59 10.88 21.64 -9.98
CA PRO A 59 10.16 22.92 -9.84
C PRO A 59 8.65 22.84 -10.08
N ILE A 60 8.19 21.86 -10.86
CA ILE A 60 6.76 21.65 -11.15
C ILE A 60 6.00 21.22 -9.88
N PHE A 61 6.71 20.66 -8.88
CA PHE A 61 6.15 20.15 -7.63
C PHE A 61 6.46 21.02 -6.41
N THR A 62 7.15 22.15 -6.59
CA THR A 62 7.46 23.09 -5.50
C THR A 62 6.46 24.25 -5.38
N ALA A 63 5.55 24.40 -6.35
CA ALA A 63 4.53 25.44 -6.31
C ALA A 63 3.39 25.11 -5.32
N SER A 64 3.10 26.04 -4.41
CA SER A 64 2.30 25.85 -3.18
C SER A 64 0.77 25.88 -3.36
N THR A 65 0.24 25.46 -4.51
CA THR A 65 -1.21 25.40 -4.71
C THR A 65 -1.78 24.06 -4.24
N VAL A 66 -3.03 24.06 -3.78
CA VAL A 66 -3.76 22.84 -3.39
C VAL A 66 -3.85 21.85 -4.57
N VAL A 67 -4.02 22.38 -5.79
CA VAL A 67 -4.06 21.57 -7.02
C VAL A 67 -2.71 20.89 -7.27
N ASN A 68 -1.59 21.59 -7.12
CA ASN A 68 -0.27 20.98 -7.28
C ASN A 68 0.01 19.92 -6.21
N LEU A 69 -0.43 20.13 -4.97
CA LEU A 69 -0.33 19.11 -3.92
C LEU A 69 -1.10 17.84 -4.29
N LEU A 70 -2.32 18.00 -4.83
CA LEU A 70 -3.14 16.87 -5.28
C LEU A 70 -2.52 16.14 -6.48
N VAL A 71 -2.08 16.88 -7.50
CA VAL A 71 -1.42 16.31 -8.68
C VAL A 71 -0.15 15.58 -8.27
N THR A 72 0.66 16.17 -7.39
CA THR A 72 1.86 15.53 -6.85
C THR A 72 1.49 14.24 -6.12
N ALA A 73 0.45 14.27 -5.29
CA ALA A 73 0.02 13.10 -4.55
C ALA A 73 -0.46 11.96 -5.47
N ILE A 74 -1.23 12.26 -6.52
CA ILE A 74 -1.73 11.26 -7.46
C ILE A 74 -0.62 10.72 -8.37
N ILE A 75 0.23 11.60 -8.93
CA ILE A 75 1.27 11.18 -9.89
C ILE A 75 2.44 10.49 -9.16
N PHE A 76 2.97 11.07 -8.09
CA PHE A 76 4.13 10.47 -7.41
C PHE A 76 3.71 9.37 -6.46
N ASN A 77 2.88 9.71 -5.48
CA ASN A 77 2.59 8.77 -4.43
C ASN A 77 1.58 7.72 -4.92
N GLY A 78 0.65 8.09 -5.79
CA GLY A 78 -0.23 7.15 -6.47
C GLY A 78 0.52 6.37 -7.55
N LEU A 79 0.78 7.00 -8.68
CA LEU A 79 1.11 6.28 -9.92
C LEU A 79 2.50 5.65 -9.88
N ILE A 80 3.53 6.43 -9.56
CA ILE A 80 4.91 5.94 -9.60
C ILE A 80 5.12 4.84 -8.57
N GLU A 81 4.71 5.07 -7.32
CA GLU A 81 4.90 4.10 -6.27
C GLU A 81 4.11 2.80 -6.51
N GLU A 82 2.85 2.89 -6.94
CA GLU A 82 2.09 1.70 -7.30
C GLU A 82 2.69 0.96 -8.50
N SER A 83 3.29 1.69 -9.46
CA SER A 83 4.01 1.08 -10.59
C SER A 83 5.24 0.29 -10.12
N VAL A 84 6.03 0.85 -9.19
CA VAL A 84 7.18 0.17 -8.60
C VAL A 84 6.73 -1.06 -7.82
N LYS A 85 5.70 -0.95 -6.97
CA LYS A 85 5.12 -2.10 -6.26
C LYS A 85 4.68 -3.19 -7.23
N MET A 86 3.94 -2.81 -8.26
CA MET A 86 3.46 -3.72 -9.27
C MET A 86 4.61 -4.41 -10.02
N PHE A 87 5.68 -3.70 -10.35
CA PHE A 87 6.89 -4.29 -10.93
C PHE A 87 7.45 -5.42 -10.02
N PHE A 88 7.57 -5.20 -8.71
CA PHE A 88 8.05 -6.25 -7.80
C PHE A 88 7.05 -7.39 -7.61
N LEU A 89 5.76 -7.08 -7.51
CA LEU A 89 4.68 -8.09 -7.46
C LEU A 89 4.64 -8.97 -8.71
N SER A 90 5.16 -8.50 -9.85
CA SER A 90 5.23 -9.28 -11.08
C SER A 90 6.12 -10.53 -10.95
N PHE A 91 7.08 -10.54 -10.02
CA PHE A 91 7.94 -11.70 -9.71
C PHE A 91 7.26 -12.77 -8.85
N LEU A 92 6.06 -12.52 -8.31
CA LEU A 92 5.29 -13.56 -7.64
C LEU A 92 4.90 -14.67 -8.63
N PRO A 93 5.03 -15.96 -8.25
CA PRO A 93 4.89 -17.10 -9.16
C PRO A 93 3.41 -17.43 -9.46
N PHE A 94 2.72 -16.54 -10.17
CA PHE A 94 1.27 -16.62 -10.42
C PHE A 94 0.79 -17.96 -10.98
N LYS A 95 1.59 -18.64 -11.83
CA LYS A 95 1.22 -19.95 -12.42
C LYS A 95 1.11 -21.06 -11.39
N LYS A 96 1.75 -20.90 -10.22
CA LYS A 96 1.80 -21.91 -9.14
C LYS A 96 0.83 -21.61 -8.00
N LEU A 97 0.13 -20.48 -8.06
CA LEU A 97 -0.73 -19.98 -6.99
C LEU A 97 -2.18 -19.92 -7.49
N ASN A 98 -3.12 -20.16 -6.59
CA ASN A 98 -4.52 -19.79 -6.83
C ASN A 98 -4.72 -18.29 -6.54
N LEU A 99 -5.87 -17.74 -6.94
CA LEU A 99 -6.18 -16.32 -6.76
C LEU A 99 -6.09 -15.89 -5.29
N SER A 100 -6.72 -16.64 -4.37
CA SER A 100 -6.74 -16.32 -2.94
C SER A 100 -5.34 -16.18 -2.37
N PHE A 101 -4.47 -17.14 -2.66
CA PHE A 101 -3.09 -17.16 -2.21
C PHE A 101 -2.30 -16.03 -2.87
N TYR A 102 -2.40 -15.86 -4.20
CA TYR A 102 -1.72 -14.76 -4.89
C TYR A 102 -2.11 -13.38 -4.32
N PHE A 103 -3.41 -13.17 -4.08
CA PHE A 103 -3.93 -11.95 -3.48
C PHE A 103 -3.38 -11.73 -2.07
N CYS A 104 -3.39 -12.74 -1.20
CA CYS A 104 -2.80 -12.62 0.12
C CYS A 104 -1.29 -12.31 0.08
N CYS A 105 -0.53 -12.88 -0.86
CA CYS A 105 0.86 -12.50 -1.08
C CYS A 105 0.98 -11.03 -1.50
N ALA A 106 0.11 -10.53 -2.36
CA ALA A 106 0.12 -9.12 -2.75
C ALA A 106 -0.19 -8.20 -1.55
N LEU A 107 -1.17 -8.55 -0.72
CA LEU A 107 -1.47 -7.83 0.52
C LEU A 107 -0.27 -7.81 1.48
N LEU A 108 0.40 -8.95 1.69
CA LEU A 108 1.59 -9.04 2.55
C LEU A 108 2.76 -8.19 2.04
N ALA A 109 2.98 -8.15 0.73
CA ALA A 109 4.00 -7.30 0.13
C ALA A 109 3.70 -5.81 0.36
N GLY A 110 2.45 -5.38 0.17
CA GLY A 110 2.01 -4.01 0.45
C GLY A 110 2.13 -3.65 1.93
N MET A 111 1.73 -4.57 2.82
CA MET A 111 1.86 -4.41 4.26
C MET A 111 3.32 -4.24 4.67
N THR A 112 4.23 -5.03 4.08
CA THR A 112 5.67 -4.93 4.35
C THR A 112 6.20 -3.56 3.93
N LEU A 113 5.89 -3.11 2.72
CA LEU A 113 6.30 -1.79 2.26
C LEU A 113 5.76 -0.69 3.17
N GLY A 114 4.47 -0.73 3.51
CA GLY A 114 3.85 0.27 4.38
C GLY A 114 4.46 0.32 5.78
N SER A 115 4.87 -0.83 6.34
CA SER A 115 5.56 -0.88 7.64
C SER A 115 6.92 -0.20 7.58
N PHE A 116 7.70 -0.43 6.51
CA PHE A 116 9.00 0.20 6.33
C PHE A 116 8.89 1.69 6.02
N GLU A 117 7.96 2.09 5.17
CA GLU A 117 7.73 3.50 4.85
C GLU A 117 7.29 4.31 6.08
N SER A 118 6.44 3.71 6.92
CA SER A 118 6.03 4.31 8.19
C SER A 118 7.23 4.58 9.10
N ILE A 119 8.20 3.67 9.15
CA ILE A 119 9.43 3.84 9.91
C ILE A 119 10.29 4.94 9.31
N ILE A 120 10.51 4.93 7.99
CA ILE A 120 11.29 5.98 7.29
C ILE A 120 10.68 7.35 7.57
N TYR A 121 9.36 7.47 7.53
CA TYR A 121 8.65 8.71 7.83
C TYR A 121 8.86 9.17 9.27
N VAL A 122 8.70 8.27 10.25
CA VAL A 122 8.91 8.58 11.67
C VAL A 122 10.36 9.02 11.92
N VAL A 123 11.34 8.29 11.38
CA VAL A 123 12.76 8.63 11.49
C VAL A 123 13.04 10.01 10.87
N LYS A 124 12.54 10.28 9.66
CA LYS A 124 12.70 11.58 8.99
C LYS A 124 12.12 12.72 9.82
N LYS A 125 10.97 12.52 10.46
CA LYS A 125 10.33 13.52 11.34
C LYS A 125 11.11 13.76 12.63
N ILE A 126 11.65 12.70 13.25
CA ILE A 126 12.48 12.82 14.46
C ILE A 126 13.79 13.52 14.14
N SER A 127 14.48 13.13 13.06
CA SER A 127 15.77 13.72 12.68
C SER A 127 15.68 15.17 12.19
N GLY A 128 14.52 15.58 11.65
CA GLY A 128 14.28 16.94 11.18
C GLY A 128 13.68 17.89 12.23
N ALA A 129 13.43 17.42 13.45
CA ALA A 129 12.87 18.25 14.51
C ALA A 129 13.97 19.08 15.18
N ALA A 130 13.78 20.40 15.27
CA ALA A 130 14.70 21.31 15.97
C ALA A 130 14.73 21.05 17.49
N GLU A 131 13.64 20.53 18.04
CA GLU A 131 13.48 20.17 19.44
C GLU A 131 12.99 18.71 19.57
N PRO A 132 13.30 17.99 20.67
CA PRO A 132 12.82 16.64 20.89
C PRO A 132 11.29 16.60 20.83
N LEU A 133 10.74 15.83 19.87
CA LEU A 133 9.31 15.62 19.77
C LEU A 133 8.78 15.01 21.07
N GLY A 134 7.80 15.67 21.68
CA GLY A 134 7.12 15.15 22.87
C GLY A 134 6.46 13.79 22.59
N THR A 135 6.37 12.94 23.61
CA THR A 135 5.85 11.57 23.51
C THR A 135 4.49 11.48 22.83
N GLN A 136 3.57 12.42 23.12
CA GLN A 136 2.24 12.47 22.51
C GLN A 136 2.27 12.78 21.01
N ALA A 137 3.18 13.66 20.57
CA ALA A 137 3.32 14.00 19.16
C ALA A 137 3.85 12.80 18.36
N VAL A 138 4.80 12.06 18.92
CA VAL A 138 5.31 10.82 18.32
C VAL A 138 4.23 9.75 18.29
N LEU A 139 3.45 9.59 19.37
CA LEU A 139 2.36 8.61 19.40
C LEU A 139 1.28 8.92 18.36
N ASN A 140 0.91 10.20 18.22
CA ASN A 140 -0.05 10.65 17.20
C ASN A 140 0.50 10.44 15.78
N LEU A 141 1.78 10.73 15.53
CA LEU A 141 2.45 10.42 14.26
C LEU A 141 2.42 8.92 13.96
N LEU A 142 2.62 8.08 14.98
CA LEU A 142 2.61 6.63 14.84
C LEU A 142 1.20 6.10 14.56
N VAL A 143 0.18 6.53 15.31
CA VAL A 143 -1.21 6.08 15.08
C VAL A 143 -1.73 6.58 13.74
N ALA A 144 -1.53 7.87 13.45
CA ALA A 144 -2.09 8.53 12.27
C ALA A 144 -1.35 8.21 10.96
N ARG A 145 -0.14 7.63 11.01
CA ARG A 145 0.55 7.17 9.80
C ARG A 145 0.99 5.72 9.84
N ALA A 146 1.52 5.20 10.94
CA ALA A 146 2.01 3.82 10.95
C ALA A 146 0.89 2.80 10.73
N PHE A 147 -0.33 3.03 11.22
CA PHE A 147 -1.46 2.13 10.95
C PHE A 147 -2.15 2.44 9.63
N THR A 148 -2.51 3.68 9.38
CA THR A 148 -3.28 4.05 8.18
C THR A 148 -2.48 3.89 6.90
N SER A 149 -1.17 4.16 6.93
CA SER A 149 -0.29 3.95 5.77
C SER A 149 -0.19 2.45 5.50
N VAL A 150 0.10 1.65 6.53
CA VAL A 150 0.15 0.18 6.38
C VAL A 150 -1.12 -0.36 5.72
N LEU A 151 -2.30 0.13 6.11
CA LEU A 151 -3.56 -0.28 5.50
C LEU A 151 -3.68 0.15 4.03
N ILE A 152 -3.40 1.42 3.69
CA ILE A 152 -3.50 1.85 2.29
C ILE A 152 -2.53 1.07 1.39
N HIS A 153 -1.26 0.89 1.79
CA HIS A 153 -0.29 0.14 0.98
C HIS A 153 -0.72 -1.33 0.83
N THR A 154 -1.31 -1.91 1.88
CA THR A 154 -1.84 -3.27 1.85
C THR A 154 -2.92 -3.41 0.77
N PHE A 155 -3.95 -2.57 0.80
CA PHE A 155 -5.07 -2.69 -0.13
C PHE A 155 -4.73 -2.20 -1.55
N CYS A 156 -3.90 -1.17 -1.70
CA CYS A 156 -3.42 -0.76 -3.02
C CYS A 156 -2.52 -1.81 -3.66
N ALA A 157 -1.63 -2.46 -2.90
CA ALA A 157 -0.88 -3.62 -3.40
C ALA A 157 -1.80 -4.80 -3.74
N GLY A 158 -2.87 -5.00 -2.97
CA GLY A 158 -3.93 -5.97 -3.29
C GLY A 158 -4.58 -5.71 -4.64
N LEU A 159 -4.99 -4.45 -4.90
CA LEU A 159 -5.55 -4.01 -6.18
C LEU A 159 -4.55 -4.13 -7.34
N SER A 160 -3.32 -3.69 -7.15
CA SER A 160 -2.21 -3.86 -8.11
C SER A 160 -1.93 -5.34 -8.39
N GLY A 161 -2.02 -6.20 -7.37
CA GLY A 161 -1.95 -7.65 -7.50
C GLY A 161 -3.12 -8.23 -8.32
N LEU A 162 -4.36 -7.81 -8.04
CA LEU A 162 -5.54 -8.25 -8.81
C LEU A 162 -5.43 -7.84 -10.28
N TYR A 163 -4.97 -6.62 -10.56
CA TYR A 163 -4.65 -6.19 -11.92
C TYR A 163 -3.61 -7.11 -12.59
N LEU A 164 -2.48 -7.38 -11.93
CA LEU A 164 -1.45 -8.27 -12.48
C LEU A 164 -1.95 -9.69 -12.72
N TRP A 165 -2.77 -10.21 -11.82
CA TRP A 165 -3.39 -11.52 -11.97
C TRP A 165 -4.23 -11.58 -13.24
N MET A 166 -5.14 -10.62 -13.41
CA MET A 166 -6.01 -10.48 -14.57
C MET A 166 -5.21 -10.29 -15.87
N PHE A 167 -4.23 -9.39 -15.85
CA PHE A 167 -3.33 -9.14 -16.98
C PHE A 167 -2.62 -10.42 -17.43
N LYS A 168 -2.05 -11.18 -16.49
CA LYS A 168 -1.38 -12.46 -16.76
C LYS A 168 -2.33 -13.57 -17.21
N LYS A 169 -3.63 -13.45 -16.90
CA LYS A 169 -4.71 -14.32 -17.40
C LYS A 169 -5.37 -13.80 -18.67
N LYS A 170 -4.83 -12.74 -19.30
CA LYS A 170 -5.36 -12.09 -20.51
C LYS A 170 -6.77 -11.49 -20.35
N GLN A 171 -7.17 -11.18 -19.12
CA GLN A 171 -8.37 -10.40 -18.81
C GLN A 171 -7.89 -8.98 -18.51
N THR A 172 -7.96 -8.06 -19.47
CA THR A 172 -7.34 -6.73 -19.30
C THR A 172 -8.35 -5.71 -18.77
N HIS A 173 -8.58 -5.71 -17.46
CA HIS A 173 -9.28 -4.63 -16.76
C HIS A 173 -8.27 -3.76 -16.01
N VAL A 174 -8.04 -2.53 -16.49
CA VAL A 174 -7.07 -1.60 -15.89
C VAL A 174 -7.57 -0.99 -14.57
N LEU A 175 -8.88 -1.06 -14.32
CA LEU A 175 -9.54 -0.36 -13.22
C LEU A 175 -8.96 -0.66 -11.82
N PRO A 176 -8.57 -1.89 -11.43
CA PRO A 176 -7.96 -2.08 -10.10
C PRO A 176 -6.67 -1.28 -9.93
N PHE A 177 -5.84 -1.21 -10.97
CA PHE A 177 -4.62 -0.40 -10.91
C PHE A 177 -4.94 1.09 -10.85
N VAL A 178 -5.92 1.56 -11.65
CA VAL A 178 -6.40 2.96 -11.57
C VAL A 178 -6.89 3.29 -10.17
N TRP A 179 -7.67 2.41 -9.55
CA TRP A 179 -8.14 2.60 -8.17
C TRP A 179 -7.00 2.58 -7.16
N ALA A 180 -6.01 1.69 -7.32
CA ALA A 180 -4.82 1.67 -6.47
C ALA A 180 -4.11 3.05 -6.51
N VAL A 181 -3.87 3.56 -7.71
CA VAL A 181 -3.23 4.87 -7.95
C VAL A 181 -4.03 6.01 -7.32
N LEU A 182 -5.32 6.11 -7.64
CA LEU A 182 -6.16 7.20 -7.18
C LEU A 182 -6.32 7.19 -5.66
N LEU A 183 -6.64 6.05 -5.06
CA LEU A 183 -6.88 5.95 -3.63
C LEU A 183 -5.60 6.17 -2.83
N HIS A 184 -4.46 5.68 -3.32
CA HIS A 184 -3.19 5.92 -2.66
C HIS A 184 -2.77 7.39 -2.75
N GLY A 185 -2.97 8.03 -3.90
CA GLY A 185 -2.73 9.46 -4.08
C GLY A 185 -3.64 10.32 -3.20
N VAL A 186 -4.94 10.06 -3.19
CA VAL A 186 -5.93 10.75 -2.35
C VAL A 186 -5.62 10.57 -0.87
N TYR A 187 -5.25 9.35 -0.45
CA TYR A 187 -4.79 9.10 0.91
C TYR A 187 -3.60 10.01 1.26
N ASN A 188 -2.57 10.06 0.42
CA ASN A 188 -1.37 10.84 0.72
C ASN A 188 -1.62 12.36 0.70
N PHE A 189 -2.53 12.82 -0.16
CA PHE A 189 -3.02 14.19 -0.13
C PHE A 189 -3.63 14.53 1.23
N PHE A 190 -4.63 13.76 1.68
CA PHE A 190 -5.34 14.03 2.93
C PHE A 190 -4.50 13.75 4.18
N ALA A 191 -3.65 12.72 4.16
CA ALA A 191 -2.74 12.38 5.26
C ALA A 191 -1.60 13.41 5.46
N GLY A 192 -1.49 14.41 4.60
CA GLY A 192 -0.57 15.54 4.75
C GLY A 192 -1.13 16.70 5.58
N PHE A 193 -2.45 16.77 5.78
CA PHE A 193 -3.08 17.89 6.50
C PHE A 193 -3.06 17.66 8.02
N SER A 194 -2.81 18.73 8.77
CA SER A 194 -2.80 18.72 10.25
C SER A 194 -4.16 19.03 10.89
N ASN A 195 -5.16 19.40 10.09
CA ASN A 195 -6.51 19.74 10.52
C ASN A 195 -7.48 18.57 10.26
N ASN A 196 -8.78 18.81 10.44
CA ASN A 196 -9.82 17.79 10.28
C ASN A 196 -9.91 17.19 8.86
N PHE A 197 -9.26 17.78 7.84
CA PHE A 197 -9.20 17.17 6.51
C PHE A 197 -8.42 15.84 6.49
N TYR A 198 -7.60 15.55 7.50
CA TYR A 198 -6.94 14.25 7.66
C TYR A 198 -7.94 13.07 7.65
N TRP A 199 -9.16 13.25 8.17
CA TRP A 199 -10.16 12.18 8.24
C TRP A 199 -10.60 11.65 6.87
N PHE A 200 -10.44 12.43 5.79
CA PHE A 200 -10.68 11.95 4.43
C PHE A 200 -9.67 10.88 3.98
N ALA A 201 -8.50 10.79 4.61
CA ALA A 201 -7.55 9.70 4.38
C ALA A 201 -8.14 8.35 4.83
N VAL A 202 -8.93 8.32 5.91
CA VAL A 202 -9.63 7.11 6.37
C VAL A 202 -10.67 6.67 5.35
N ILE A 203 -11.38 7.62 4.73
CA ILE A 203 -12.34 7.33 3.66
C ILE A 203 -11.62 6.64 2.48
N ALA A 204 -10.46 7.14 2.06
CA ALA A 204 -9.67 6.51 0.99
C ALA A 204 -9.32 5.04 1.30
N ILE A 205 -8.99 4.72 2.56
CA ILE A 205 -8.72 3.34 3.00
C ILE A 205 -9.98 2.47 2.90
N LEU A 206 -11.14 2.98 3.36
CA LEU A 206 -12.40 2.24 3.26
C LEU A 206 -12.77 1.93 1.80
N PHE A 207 -12.56 2.89 0.90
CA PHE A 207 -12.73 2.66 -0.53
C PHE A 207 -11.72 1.63 -1.07
N ALA A 208 -10.47 1.64 -0.64
CA ALA A 208 -9.47 0.66 -1.07
C ALA A 208 -9.84 -0.77 -0.63
N ILE A 209 -10.39 -0.93 0.58
CA ILE A 209 -10.94 -2.20 1.08
C ILE A 209 -12.12 -2.65 0.22
N LEU A 210 -13.05 -1.73 -0.06
CA LEU A 210 -14.25 -2.01 -0.84
C LEU A 210 -13.89 -2.44 -2.27
N GLU A 211 -13.02 -1.69 -2.95
CA GLU A 211 -12.54 -2.00 -4.30
C GLU A 211 -11.80 -3.34 -4.32
N CYS A 212 -10.93 -3.60 -3.34
CA CYS A 212 -10.29 -4.92 -3.18
C CYS A 212 -11.32 -6.04 -3.17
N ARG A 213 -12.40 -5.90 -2.39
CA ARG A 213 -13.47 -6.90 -2.28
C ARG A 213 -14.24 -7.05 -3.60
N ILE A 214 -14.60 -5.95 -4.26
CA ILE A 214 -15.33 -5.95 -5.53
C ILE A 214 -14.52 -6.70 -6.59
N TRP A 215 -13.27 -6.30 -6.80
CA TRP A 215 -12.39 -6.88 -7.82
C TRP A 215 -11.96 -8.30 -7.50
N TYR A 216 -11.77 -8.63 -6.22
CA TYR A 216 -11.52 -10.01 -5.81
C TYR A 216 -12.72 -10.91 -6.14
N LYS A 217 -13.95 -10.46 -5.84
CA LYS A 217 -15.17 -11.22 -6.18
C LYS A 217 -15.35 -11.35 -7.69
N TYR A 218 -15.09 -10.29 -8.45
CA TYR A 218 -15.13 -10.31 -9.92
C TYR A 218 -14.25 -11.43 -10.49
N ASN A 219 -13.08 -11.67 -9.89
CA ASN A 219 -12.14 -12.69 -10.32
C ASN A 219 -12.40 -14.09 -9.75
N ASN A 220 -13.09 -14.20 -8.61
CA ASN A 220 -13.28 -15.45 -7.90
C ASN A 220 -14.63 -16.12 -8.17
N LEU A 221 -15.65 -15.34 -8.56
CA LEU A 221 -16.94 -15.88 -8.95
C LEU A 221 -16.83 -16.37 -10.41
N SER A 222 -17.17 -17.63 -10.65
CA SER A 222 -17.48 -18.11 -12.00
C SER A 222 -18.61 -17.26 -12.57
N ASP A 223 -18.57 -16.97 -13.88
CA ASP A 223 -19.63 -16.23 -14.59
C ASP A 223 -21.00 -16.83 -14.21
N THR A 224 -21.74 -16.14 -13.33
CA THR A 224 -22.99 -16.67 -12.75
C THR A 224 -24.16 -16.49 -13.70
N GLY A 225 -23.93 -15.99 -14.93
CA GLY A 225 -24.99 -15.63 -15.88
C GLY A 225 -25.86 -14.45 -15.40
N VAL A 226 -25.55 -13.87 -14.24
CA VAL A 226 -26.10 -12.62 -13.76
C VAL A 226 -25.06 -11.56 -14.08
N ASP A 227 -25.39 -10.62 -14.97
CA ASP A 227 -24.53 -9.54 -15.44
C ASP A 227 -23.82 -8.79 -14.28
N ILE A 228 -22.60 -9.23 -13.95
CA ILE A 228 -21.64 -8.44 -13.17
C ILE A 228 -20.60 -7.79 -14.09
N LYS A 229 -20.70 -7.99 -15.42
CA LYS A 229 -20.01 -7.15 -16.39
C LYS A 229 -20.73 -5.81 -16.46
N ARG A 230 -20.55 -4.98 -15.42
CA ARG A 230 -20.86 -3.56 -15.52
C ARG A 230 -19.92 -2.98 -16.58
N TYR A 231 -20.56 -2.39 -17.60
CA TYR A 231 -20.03 -1.64 -18.74
C TYR A 231 -18.75 -0.86 -18.44
#